data_AF-A0A2P8W193-F1
#
_entry.id   AF-A0A2P8W193-F1
#
_cell.length_a   1.000
_cell.length_b   1.000
_cell.length_c   1.000
_cell.angle_alpha   90.00
_cell.angle_beta   90.00
_cell.angle_gamma   90.00
#
_symmetry.space_group_name_H-M   'P 1'
#
loop_
_entity.id
_entity.type
_entity.pdbx_description
1 polymer ?
#
loop_
_entity_poly.entity_id
_entity_poly.type
_entity_poly.pdbx_seq_one_letter_code
_entity_poly.pdbx_strand_id
1 'polypeptide(L)' 'MRLLDAKHHTVGKANTQRIKRKHLTLPTRIKRLARKTLCFSKSVLMHDTEIGLFINRHDFGQVV' A
#
# COMPACT_ATOMS: atom_id res chain seq x y z
N MET A 1 1.45 -18.16 2.79
CA MET A 1 0.04 -17.71 2.71
C MET A 1 -0.61 -18.05 4.05
N ARG A 2 -0.78 -17.07 4.96
CA ARG A 2 -1.39 -17.33 6.28
C ARG A 2 -2.90 -17.44 6.12
N LEU A 3 -3.42 -18.67 6.16
CA LEU A 3 -4.86 -18.93 6.24
C LEU A 3 -5.29 -18.65 7.68
N LEU A 4 -6.11 -17.63 7.89
CA LEU A 4 -6.71 -17.38 9.21
C LEU A 4 -7.59 -18.58 9.57
N ASP A 5 -7.48 -19.09 10.79
CA ASP A 5 -8.34 -20.15 11.31
C ASP A 5 -9.82 -19.77 11.12
N ALA A 6 -10.65 -20.71 10.71
CA ALA A 6 -12.05 -20.46 10.34
C ALA A 6 -12.84 -19.78 11.48
N LYS A 7 -12.45 -19.98 12.74
CA LYS A 7 -13.07 -19.33 13.90
C LYS A 7 -12.78 -17.84 14.00
N HIS A 8 -11.66 -17.38 13.42
CA HIS A 8 -11.25 -15.98 13.37
C HIS A 8 -11.57 -15.32 12.02
N HIS A 9 -12.01 -16.10 11.04
CA HIS A 9 -12.36 -15.59 9.72
C HIS A 9 -13.80 -15.06 9.68
N THR A 10 -13.96 -13.77 9.96
CA THR A 10 -15.25 -13.10 9.78
C THR A 10 -15.50 -12.84 8.29
N VAL A 11 -16.27 -13.72 7.64
CA VAL A 11 -16.71 -13.55 6.25
C VAL A 11 -17.74 -12.43 6.19
N GLY A 12 -17.43 -11.32 5.51
CA GLY A 12 -18.37 -10.22 5.36
C GLY A 12 -17.87 -9.08 4.47
N LYS A 13 -18.78 -8.44 3.72
CA LYS A 13 -18.45 -7.38 2.76
C LYS A 13 -18.10 -6.04 3.43
N ALA A 14 -18.52 -5.83 4.68
CA ALA A 14 -18.37 -4.56 5.39
C ALA A 14 -16.89 -4.20 5.64
N ASN A 15 -16.09 -5.15 6.15
CA ASN A 15 -14.67 -4.93 6.43
C ASN A 15 -13.88 -4.65 5.16
N THR A 16 -14.10 -5.45 4.12
CA THR A 16 -13.45 -5.27 2.81
C THR A 16 -13.85 -3.96 2.15
N GLN A 17 -15.12 -3.55 2.22
CA GLN A 17 -15.56 -2.26 1.71
C GLN A 17 -14.96 -1.09 2.49
N ARG A 18 -14.85 -1.20 3.82
CA ARG A 18 -14.23 -0.17 4.66
C ARG A 18 -12.76 0.04 4.28
N ILE A 19 -12.01 -1.04 4.06
CA ILE A 19 -10.62 -0.98 3.56
C ILE A 19 -10.58 -0.33 2.17
N LYS A 20 -11.41 -0.78 1.23
CA LYS A 20 -11.48 -0.17 -0.12
C LYS A 20 -11.78 1.33 -0.08
N ARG A 21 -12.70 1.77 0.78
CA ARG A 21 -13.04 3.20 0.95
C ARG A 21 -11.88 4.00 1.51
N LYS A 22 -11.19 3.48 2.53
CA LYS A 22 -9.99 4.13 3.11
C LYS A 22 -8.87 4.33 2.07
N HIS A 23 -8.76 3.40 1.11
CA HIS A 23 -7.67 3.38 0.15
C HIS A 23 -8.07 3.83 -1.28
N LEU A 24 -9.17 4.56 -1.43
CA LEU A 24 -9.70 4.96 -2.75
C LEU A 24 -8.67 5.73 -3.61
N THR A 25 -7.84 6.56 -2.97
CA THR A 25 -6.82 7.39 -3.63
C THR A 25 -5.43 6.75 -3.67
N LEU A 26 -5.23 5.55 -3.11
CA LEU A 26 -3.94 4.86 -3.20
C LEU A 26 -3.48 4.61 -4.64
N PRO A 27 -4.30 4.04 -5.56
CA PRO A 27 -3.84 3.73 -6.90
C PRO A 27 -3.40 4.98 -7.70
N THR A 28 -4.07 6.12 -7.52
CA THR A 28 -3.68 7.38 -8.17
C THR A 28 -2.36 7.91 -7.60
N ARG A 29 -2.16 7.80 -6.29
CA ARG A 29 -0.91 8.26 -5.65
C ARG A 29 0.28 7.35 -6.00
N ILE A 30 0.09 6.03 -6.09
CA ILE A 30 1.10 5.08 -6.56
C ILE A 30 1.49 5.39 -8.02
N LYS A 31 0.52 5.61 -8.91
CA LYS A 31 0.82 6.01 -10.30
C LYS A 31 1.62 7.31 -10.36
N ARG A 32 1.30 8.29 -9.52
CA ARG A 32 2.05 9.55 -9.43
C ARG A 32 3.47 9.34 -8.90
N LEU A 33 3.65 8.50 -7.88
CA LEU A 33 4.97 8.13 -7.37
C LEU A 33 5.81 7.45 -8.46
N ALA A 34 5.18 6.53 -9.21
CA ALA A 34 5.84 5.82 -10.29
C ALA A 34 6.32 6.77 -11.40
N ARG A 35 5.51 7.77 -11.77
CA ARG A 35 5.90 8.79 -12.76
C ARG A 35 7.00 9.73 -12.29
N LYS A 36 7.06 10.04 -10.98
CA LYS A 36 8.06 10.98 -10.43
C LYS A 36 9.41 10.33 -10.15
N THR A 37 9.41 9.07 -9.75
CA THR A 37 10.55 8.47 -9.04
C THR A 37 10.92 7.11 -9.66
N LEU A 38 9.92 6.23 -9.81
CA LEU A 38 10.13 4.89 -10.37
C LEU A 38 10.53 4.89 -11.86
N CYS A 39 10.04 5.87 -12.62
CA CYS A 39 10.25 5.92 -14.07
C CYS A 39 11.68 6.36 -14.47
N PHE A 40 12.43 6.98 -13.55
CA PHE A 40 13.76 7.53 -13.84
C PHE A 40 14.91 6.62 -13.38
N SER A 41 14.71 5.83 -12.32
CA SER A 41 15.74 4.94 -11.79
C SER A 41 15.69 3.57 -12.50
N LYS A 42 16.87 3.03 -12.88
CA LYS A 42 17.02 1.62 -13.33
C LYS A 42 17.22 0.65 -12.15
N SER A 43 17.30 1.15 -10.92
CA SER A 43 17.65 0.35 -9.74
C SER A 43 16.40 -0.06 -8.97
N VAL A 44 16.12 -1.36 -8.97
CA VAL A 44 15.02 -1.97 -8.19
C VAL A 44 15.16 -1.68 -6.69
N LEU A 45 16.39 -1.62 -6.18
CA LEU A 45 16.68 -1.34 -4.77
C LEU A 45 16.24 0.08 -4.35
N MET A 46 16.43 1.06 -5.24
CA MET A 46 15.97 2.44 -4.99
C MET A 46 14.45 2.49 -5.00
N HIS A 47 13.84 1.81 -5.96
CA HIS A 47 12.39 1.72 -6.09
C HIS A 47 11.73 1.11 -4.86
N ASP A 48 12.26 0.00 -4.35
CA ASP A 48 11.74 -0.66 -3.15
C ASP A 48 11.86 0.22 -1.92
N THR A 49 12.97 0.96 -1.79
CA THR A 49 13.18 1.92 -0.69
C THR A 49 12.20 3.09 -0.77
N GLU A 50 11.98 3.66 -1.95
CA GLU A 50 11.05 4.76 -2.16
C GLU A 50 9.59 4.35 -1.93
N ILE A 51 9.20 3.15 -2.36
CA ILE A 51 7.87 2.58 -2.09
C ILE A 51 7.69 2.38 -0.59
N GLY A 52 8.69 1.80 0.08
CA GLY A 52 8.68 1.61 1.53
C GLY A 52 8.51 2.92 2.29
N LEU A 53 9.30 3.94 1.95
CA LEU A 53 9.22 5.27 2.57
C LEU A 53 7.87 5.95 2.30
N PHE A 54 7.35 5.83 1.08
CA PHE A 54 6.08 6.41 0.68
C PHE A 54 4.90 5.81 1.46
N ILE A 55 4.86 4.48 1.61
CA ILE A 55 3.84 3.78 2.39
C ILE A 55 3.97 4.17 3.87
N ASN A 56 5.19 4.16 4.41
CA ASN A 56 5.42 4.46 5.83
C ASN A 56 4.95 5.88 6.19
N ARG A 57 5.27 6.85 5.34
CA ARG A 57 4.87 8.25 5.53
C ARG A 57 3.36 8.45 5.45
N HIS A 58 2.68 7.77 4.51
CA HIS A 58 1.30 8.12 4.17
C HIS A 58 0.22 7.20 4.72
N ASP A 59 0.50 5.92 4.92
CA ASP A 59 -0.45 4.97 5.50
C ASP A 59 -0.20 4.77 7.00
N PHE A 60 1.04 4.91 7.46
CA PHE A 60 1.41 4.72 8.86
C PHE A 60 1.77 6.01 9.60
N GLY A 61 1.96 7.13 8.88
CA GLY A 61 2.31 8.42 9.47
C GLY A 61 3.70 8.43 10.14
N GLN A 62 4.52 7.42 9.90
CA GLN A 62 5.86 7.33 10.48
C GLN A 62 6.83 8.06 9.57
N VAL A 63 7.46 9.10 10.12
CA VAL A 63 8.63 9.72 9.54
C VAL A 63 9.82 8.90 10.03
N VAL A 64 10.45 8.14 9.13
CA VAL A 64 11.79 7.58 9.36
C VAL A 64 12.81 8.71 9.19
#